data_AF-A0A6A5SHC1-F1
#
_entry.id   AF-A0A6A5SHC1-F1
#
_cell.length_a   1.000
_cell.length_b   1.000
_cell.length_c   1.000
_cell.angle_alpha   90.00
_cell.angle_beta   90.00
_cell.angle_gamma   90.00
#
_symmetry.space_group_name_H-M   'P 1'
#
loop_
_entity.id
_entity.type
_entity.pdbx_description
1 polymer ?
#
loop_
_entity_poly.entity_id
_entity_poly.type
_entity_poly.pdbx_seq_one_letter_code
_entity_poly.pdbx_strand_id
1 'polypeptide(L)'
;MAQKLILPSRFRLEASKRREDLVLQRRLEYLDSLTDQTAKDYKLMMILLSSAFSTSTANVGSAHDPWVFDWGGGIDGQRAFRQGKSWLAWFVLTEGPDLFWSQWWSLPPASAQNYIRDRATTAFKALPAALADHQRLLAQKFQDALHEKALHTDFDGSNPYPYSAHLRGGRPEQADHEPFRETMGHVPFLVNFRCPEELVKRTELLLEGRAASRTTQGLVSREA
;
A
#
# COMPACT_ATOMS: atom_id res chain seq x y z
N MET A 1 -48.11 -19.16 -10.93
CA MET A 1 -46.93 -19.43 -10.08
C MET A 1 -45.76 -18.60 -10.60
N ALA A 2 -45.03 -17.88 -9.74
CA ALA A 2 -43.90 -17.04 -10.17
C ALA A 2 -42.57 -17.66 -9.69
N GLN A 3 -41.87 -18.36 -10.56
CA GLN A 3 -40.51 -18.82 -10.27
C GLN A 3 -39.56 -17.61 -10.31
N LYS A 4 -39.16 -17.11 -9.13
CA LYS A 4 -38.03 -16.17 -9.05
C LYS A 4 -36.77 -16.91 -9.51
N LEU A 5 -36.16 -16.45 -10.60
CA LEU A 5 -34.90 -17.00 -11.13
C LEU A 5 -33.72 -16.60 -10.22
N ILE A 6 -33.43 -17.42 -9.21
CA ILE A 6 -32.29 -17.24 -8.27
C ILE A 6 -30.98 -17.71 -8.94
N LEU A 7 -30.68 -17.16 -10.12
CA LEU A 7 -29.56 -17.54 -11.00
C LEU A 7 -28.62 -16.41 -11.51
N PRO A 8 -28.68 -15.10 -11.14
CA PRO A 8 -27.73 -14.11 -11.70
C PRO A 8 -26.33 -14.09 -11.07
N SER A 9 -26.21 -14.30 -9.75
CA SER A 9 -25.01 -13.87 -9.00
C SER A 9 -23.79 -14.78 -9.23
N ARG A 10 -23.96 -16.10 -9.07
CA ARG A 10 -22.85 -17.06 -9.22
C ARG A 10 -22.25 -17.03 -10.63
N PHE A 11 -23.08 -16.96 -11.67
CA PHE A 11 -22.61 -16.87 -13.06
C PHE A 11 -21.81 -15.59 -13.34
N ARG A 12 -22.21 -14.46 -12.75
CA ARG A 12 -21.42 -13.21 -12.84
C ARG A 12 -20.06 -13.33 -12.14
N LEU A 13 -20.01 -13.95 -10.95
CA LEU A 13 -18.75 -14.18 -10.24
C LEU A 13 -17.79 -15.08 -11.04
N GLU A 14 -18.27 -16.22 -11.56
CA GLU A 14 -17.45 -17.13 -12.36
C GLU A 14 -16.98 -16.49 -13.69
N ALA A 15 -17.84 -15.69 -14.34
CA ALA A 15 -17.45 -14.93 -15.53
C ALA A 15 -16.38 -13.88 -15.22
N SER A 16 -16.48 -13.19 -14.07
CA SER A 16 -15.43 -12.27 -13.61
C SER A 16 -14.12 -13.00 -13.32
N LYS A 17 -14.13 -14.13 -12.61
CA LYS A 17 -12.91 -14.92 -12.33
C LYS A 17 -12.18 -15.30 -13.62
N ARG A 18 -12.90 -15.89 -14.58
CA ARG A 18 -12.36 -16.26 -15.91
C ARG A 18 -11.76 -15.06 -16.67
N ARG A 19 -12.31 -13.86 -16.50
CA ARG A 19 -11.73 -12.63 -17.07
C ARG A 19 -10.40 -12.30 -16.42
N GLU A 20 -10.31 -12.37 -15.09
CA GLU A 20 -9.05 -12.14 -14.37
C GLU A 20 -8.00 -13.22 -14.69
N ASP A 21 -8.42 -14.48 -14.89
CA ASP A 21 -7.54 -15.58 -15.32
C ASP A 21 -6.92 -15.29 -16.71
N LEU A 22 -7.72 -14.81 -17.67
CA LEU A 22 -7.24 -14.38 -18.99
C LEU A 22 -6.33 -13.14 -18.92
N VAL A 23 -6.54 -12.26 -17.93
CA VAL A 23 -5.62 -11.13 -17.66
C VAL A 23 -4.30 -11.64 -17.08
N LEU A 24 -4.30 -12.64 -16.19
CA LEU A 24 -3.06 -13.28 -15.73
C LEU A 24 -2.33 -13.94 -16.90
N GLN A 25 -3.02 -14.73 -17.73
CA GLN A 25 -2.41 -15.41 -18.86
C GLN A 25 -1.65 -14.42 -19.77
N ARG A 26 -2.30 -13.33 -20.18
CA ARG A 26 -1.67 -12.30 -21.02
C ARG A 26 -0.52 -11.57 -20.33
N ARG A 27 -0.58 -11.39 -19.01
CA ARG A 27 0.53 -10.82 -18.22
C ARG A 27 1.74 -11.76 -18.17
N LEU A 28 1.52 -13.07 -18.13
CA LEU A 28 2.59 -14.08 -18.20
C LEU A 28 3.18 -14.17 -19.62
N GLU A 29 2.34 -14.23 -20.65
CA GLU A 29 2.77 -14.16 -22.07
C GLU A 29 3.62 -12.91 -22.36
N TYR A 30 3.24 -11.76 -21.80
CA TYR A 30 4.04 -10.53 -21.88
C TYR A 30 5.34 -10.62 -21.07
N LEU A 31 5.29 -11.14 -19.84
CA LEU A 31 6.47 -11.33 -18.99
C LEU A 31 7.50 -12.24 -19.65
N ASP A 32 7.08 -13.32 -20.31
CA ASP A 32 7.95 -14.21 -21.08
C ASP A 32 8.69 -13.46 -22.18
N SER A 33 7.99 -12.54 -22.89
CA SER A 33 8.56 -11.70 -23.95
C SER A 33 9.53 -10.61 -23.48
N LEU A 34 9.57 -10.29 -22.19
CA LEU A 34 10.50 -9.29 -21.65
C LEU A 34 11.95 -9.81 -21.66
N THR A 35 12.92 -8.90 -21.76
CA THR A 35 14.31 -9.23 -21.42
C THR A 35 14.42 -9.46 -19.91
N ASP A 36 15.39 -10.28 -19.49
CA ASP A 36 15.71 -10.47 -18.07
C ASP A 36 15.88 -9.14 -17.36
N GLN A 37 16.69 -8.22 -17.91
CA GLN A 37 16.94 -6.91 -17.31
C GLN A 37 15.65 -6.12 -17.10
N THR A 38 14.73 -6.12 -18.07
CA THR A 38 13.42 -5.46 -17.91
C THR A 38 12.59 -6.07 -16.78
N ALA A 39 12.68 -7.38 -16.55
CA ALA A 39 12.07 -8.03 -15.38
C ALA A 39 12.77 -7.65 -14.07
N LYS A 40 14.12 -7.50 -14.06
CA LYS A 40 14.87 -6.97 -12.89
C LYS A 40 14.45 -5.55 -12.55
N ASP A 41 14.36 -4.68 -13.55
CA ASP A 41 13.97 -3.27 -13.40
C ASP A 41 12.51 -3.15 -12.92
N TYR A 42 11.61 -3.99 -13.42
CA TYR A 42 10.22 -4.05 -12.97
C TYR A 42 10.08 -4.55 -11.53
N LYS A 43 10.85 -5.59 -11.14
CA LYS A 43 10.95 -6.09 -9.77
C LYS A 43 11.49 -4.99 -8.83
N LEU A 44 12.52 -4.25 -9.24
CA LEU A 44 13.05 -3.10 -8.51
C LEU A 44 12.03 -1.95 -8.39
N MET A 45 11.30 -1.63 -9.46
CA MET A 45 10.22 -0.65 -9.44
C MET A 45 9.15 -1.03 -8.42
N MET A 46 8.66 -2.28 -8.43
CA MET A 46 7.67 -2.76 -7.44
C MET A 46 8.22 -2.73 -6.00
N ILE A 47 9.52 -3.01 -5.81
CA ILE A 47 10.19 -2.84 -4.52
C ILE A 47 10.17 -1.37 -4.07
N LEU A 48 10.53 -0.43 -4.94
CA LEU A 48 10.57 1.02 -4.63
C LEU A 48 9.16 1.58 -4.39
N LEU A 49 8.19 1.27 -5.26
CA LEU A 49 6.78 1.66 -5.10
C LEU A 49 6.20 1.15 -3.78
N SER A 50 6.62 -0.02 -3.29
CA SER A 50 6.17 -0.53 -1.99
C SER A 50 6.48 0.40 -0.81
N SER A 51 7.52 1.23 -0.92
CA SER A 51 7.91 2.18 0.13
C SER A 51 6.98 3.39 0.25
N ALA A 52 6.28 3.76 -0.83
CA ALA A 52 5.33 4.87 -0.82
C ALA A 52 4.04 4.54 -0.05
N PHE A 53 3.73 3.25 0.16
CA PHE A 53 2.57 2.83 0.95
C PHE A 53 2.84 2.96 2.45
N SER A 54 2.22 3.96 3.07
CA SER A 54 2.30 4.22 4.51
C SER A 54 1.05 3.71 5.22
N THR A 55 1.16 2.53 5.83
CA THR A 55 0.16 1.94 6.72
C THR A 55 0.50 2.27 8.18
N SER A 56 0.35 3.54 8.56
CA SER A 56 0.53 3.97 9.95
C SER A 56 -0.68 3.58 10.78
N THR A 57 -0.46 2.87 11.88
CA THR A 57 -1.52 2.51 12.85
C THR A 57 -2.11 3.73 13.55
N ALA A 58 -1.49 4.91 13.49
CA ALA A 58 -1.78 6.05 14.37
C ALA A 58 -2.91 7.00 13.91
N ASN A 59 -3.66 6.70 12.83
CA ASN A 59 -4.85 7.47 12.41
C ASN A 59 -5.96 6.50 11.99
N VAL A 60 -7.19 6.44 12.51
CA VAL A 60 -7.38 6.22 13.94
C VAL A 60 -8.77 6.77 14.53
N GLY A 61 -9.90 6.04 14.70
CA GLY A 61 -11.30 6.44 15.07
C GLY A 61 -12.36 5.32 14.77
N SER A 62 -13.55 5.29 15.40
CA SER A 62 -14.37 4.06 15.63
C SER A 62 -15.46 3.66 14.60
N ALA A 63 -15.11 3.40 13.33
CA ALA A 63 -16.05 2.87 12.33
C ALA A 63 -15.36 1.88 11.38
N HIS A 64 -15.52 0.58 11.65
CA HIS A 64 -14.80 -0.48 10.94
C HIS A 64 -15.49 -0.88 9.62
N ASP A 65 -14.80 -0.66 8.50
CA ASP A 65 -15.05 -1.28 7.20
C ASP A 65 -13.90 -2.25 6.85
N PRO A 66 -14.17 -3.41 6.23
CA PRO A 66 -13.13 -4.39 5.89
C PRO A 66 -12.07 -3.80 4.97
N TRP A 67 -10.82 -4.01 5.33
CA TRP A 67 -9.69 -3.23 4.85
C TRP A 67 -9.17 -3.70 3.48
N VAL A 68 -8.74 -2.74 2.65
CA VAL A 68 -8.12 -2.95 1.32
C VAL A 68 -6.76 -3.69 1.42
N PHE A 69 -6.23 -3.73 2.64
CA PHE A 69 -4.95 -4.33 3.01
C PHE A 69 -5.26 -5.51 3.90
N ASP A 70 -4.85 -6.70 3.46
CA ASP A 70 -5.07 -7.96 4.16
C ASP A 70 -4.14 -8.11 5.40
N TRP A 71 -3.64 -6.99 5.93
CA TRP A 71 -2.43 -6.88 6.74
C TRP A 71 -2.67 -5.92 7.91
N GLY A 72 -3.04 -6.48 9.06
CA GLY A 72 -3.26 -5.76 10.31
C GLY A 72 -1.99 -5.17 10.95
N GLY A 73 -1.37 -4.19 10.29
CA GLY A 73 -0.33 -3.33 10.85
C GLY A 73 1.13 -3.76 10.60
N GLY A 74 1.97 -2.76 10.33
CA GLY A 74 3.43 -2.90 10.37
C GLY A 74 4.15 -3.03 9.02
N ILE A 75 5.48 -3.20 9.11
CA ILE A 75 6.43 -3.24 7.96
C ILE A 75 6.08 -4.35 6.97
N ASP A 76 5.51 -5.46 7.44
CA ASP A 76 5.18 -6.60 6.60
C ASP A 76 4.02 -6.34 5.61
N GLY A 77 3.24 -5.27 5.76
CA GLY A 77 2.28 -4.83 4.73
C GLY A 77 2.97 -4.47 3.40
N GLN A 78 4.13 -3.81 3.47
CA GLN A 78 4.95 -3.55 2.28
C GLN A 78 5.60 -4.84 1.74
N ARG A 79 6.00 -5.77 2.62
CA ARG A 79 6.53 -7.09 2.22
C ARG A 79 5.46 -7.90 1.47
N ALA A 80 4.23 -7.90 1.96
CA ALA A 80 3.11 -8.63 1.37
C ALA A 80 2.65 -8.03 0.02
N PHE A 81 2.78 -6.72 -0.17
CA PHE A 81 2.65 -6.10 -1.49
C PHE A 81 3.74 -6.59 -2.45
N ARG A 82 5.02 -6.54 -2.04
CA ARG A 82 6.15 -7.04 -2.86
C ARG A 82 6.03 -8.52 -3.23
N GLN A 83 5.46 -9.34 -2.35
CA GLN A 83 5.23 -10.77 -2.58
C GLN A 83 3.89 -11.09 -3.28
N GLY A 84 3.14 -10.09 -3.77
CA GLY A 84 1.87 -10.30 -4.47
C GLY A 84 0.70 -10.82 -3.61
N LYS A 85 0.92 -11.02 -2.31
CA LYS A 85 -0.06 -11.58 -1.36
C LYS A 85 -1.18 -10.59 -1.04
N SER A 86 -0.88 -9.29 -1.09
CA SER A 86 -1.86 -8.22 -0.88
C SER A 86 -2.75 -8.01 -2.12
N TRP A 87 -4.06 -7.84 -1.93
CA TRP A 87 -4.96 -7.49 -3.04
C TRP A 87 -4.53 -6.23 -3.79
N LEU A 88 -3.95 -5.26 -3.07
CA LEU A 88 -3.40 -4.03 -3.67
C LEU A 88 -2.37 -4.31 -4.78
N ALA A 89 -1.64 -5.43 -4.72
CA ALA A 89 -0.74 -5.80 -5.81
C ALA A 89 -1.50 -6.03 -7.13
N TRP A 90 -2.64 -6.74 -7.11
CA TRP A 90 -3.46 -6.89 -8.33
C TRP A 90 -4.06 -5.57 -8.80
N PHE A 91 -4.48 -4.71 -7.86
CA PHE A 91 -5.00 -3.37 -8.17
C PHE A 91 -3.94 -2.51 -8.88
N VAL A 92 -2.73 -2.40 -8.32
CA VAL A 92 -1.62 -1.64 -8.93
C VAL A 92 -1.19 -2.22 -10.27
N LEU A 93 -1.14 -3.55 -10.43
CA LEU A 93 -0.88 -4.21 -11.71
C LEU A 93 -1.96 -3.91 -12.78
N THR A 94 -3.16 -3.48 -12.37
CA THR A 94 -4.33 -3.25 -13.25
C THR A 94 -4.57 -1.77 -13.56
N GLU A 95 -4.23 -0.88 -12.64
CA GLU A 95 -4.25 0.58 -12.85
C GLU A 95 -2.96 1.11 -13.50
N GLY A 96 -1.82 0.42 -13.33
CA GLY A 96 -0.55 0.80 -13.93
C GLY A 96 0.14 2.01 -13.27
N PRO A 97 1.19 2.55 -13.91
CA PRO A 97 2.01 3.65 -13.35
C PRO A 97 1.26 4.99 -13.30
N ASP A 98 0.25 5.19 -14.15
CA ASP A 98 -0.56 6.41 -14.21
C ASP A 98 -1.27 6.72 -12.89
N LEU A 99 -1.54 5.68 -12.08
CA LEU A 99 -2.03 5.77 -10.71
C LEU A 99 -1.11 6.65 -9.82
N PHE A 100 0.20 6.47 -9.95
CA PHE A 100 1.23 7.21 -9.21
C PHE A 100 1.53 8.56 -9.85
N TRP A 101 1.60 8.63 -11.18
CA TRP A 101 1.77 9.89 -11.90
C TRP A 101 0.63 10.89 -11.61
N SER A 102 -0.59 10.38 -11.47
CA SER A 102 -1.75 11.16 -11.05
C SER A 102 -1.57 11.79 -9.68
N GLN A 103 -1.21 10.99 -8.66
CA GLN A 103 -1.01 11.51 -7.31
C GLN A 103 0.23 12.40 -7.18
N TRP A 104 1.35 12.07 -7.81
CA TRP A 104 2.62 12.76 -7.57
C TRP A 104 2.85 13.98 -8.47
N TRP A 105 2.15 14.09 -9.61
CA TRP A 105 2.46 15.12 -10.61
C TRP A 105 1.25 15.78 -11.28
N SER A 106 0.29 15.01 -11.81
CA SER A 106 -0.73 15.61 -12.71
C SER A 106 -1.95 16.22 -12.01
N LEU A 107 -2.29 15.79 -10.79
CA LEU A 107 -3.46 16.30 -10.07
C LEU A 107 -3.12 17.54 -9.22
N PRO A 108 -4.04 18.52 -9.10
CA PRO A 108 -3.93 19.61 -8.13
C PRO A 108 -3.78 19.07 -6.69
N PRO A 109 -3.02 19.73 -5.79
CA PRO A 109 -2.71 19.19 -4.46
C PRO A 109 -3.92 18.72 -3.63
N ALA A 110 -5.06 19.42 -3.74
CA ALA A 110 -6.31 19.08 -3.06
C ALA A 110 -6.94 17.76 -3.55
N SER A 111 -6.74 17.39 -4.82
CA SER A 111 -7.20 16.12 -5.40
C SER A 111 -6.14 15.02 -5.30
N ALA A 112 -4.86 15.41 -5.30
CA ALA A 112 -3.71 14.52 -5.28
C ALA A 112 -3.55 13.74 -3.96
N GLN A 113 -3.67 14.43 -2.81
CA GLN A 113 -3.16 13.98 -1.50
C GLN A 113 -3.55 12.54 -1.08
N ASN A 114 -4.70 12.04 -1.53
CA ASN A 114 -5.19 10.70 -1.20
C ASN A 114 -5.67 9.89 -2.42
N TYR A 115 -5.37 10.34 -3.64
CA TYR A 115 -5.96 9.81 -4.89
C TYR A 115 -5.88 8.28 -5.00
N ILE A 116 -4.71 7.70 -4.74
CA ILE A 116 -4.50 6.24 -4.84
C ILE A 116 -5.27 5.49 -3.75
N ARG A 117 -5.32 6.05 -2.52
CA ARG A 117 -6.07 5.48 -1.39
C ARG A 117 -7.56 5.40 -1.72
N ASP A 118 -8.13 6.50 -2.18
CA ASP A 118 -9.57 6.64 -2.35
C ASP A 118 -10.07 5.80 -3.54
N ARG A 119 -9.28 5.71 -4.62
CA ARG A 119 -9.56 4.79 -5.73
C ARG A 119 -9.44 3.32 -5.31
N ALA A 120 -8.38 2.93 -4.62
CA ALA A 120 -8.22 1.54 -4.14
C ALA A 120 -9.35 1.13 -3.19
N THR A 121 -9.74 2.03 -2.27
CA THR A 121 -10.83 1.80 -1.30
C THR A 121 -12.18 1.69 -1.99
N THR A 122 -12.47 2.56 -2.96
CA THR A 122 -13.72 2.51 -3.74
C THR A 122 -13.81 1.23 -4.57
N ALA A 123 -12.71 0.83 -5.23
CA ALA A 123 -12.65 -0.40 -6.01
C ALA A 123 -12.84 -1.66 -5.14
N PHE A 124 -12.19 -1.72 -3.97
CA PHE A 124 -12.30 -2.85 -3.05
C PHE A 124 -13.70 -2.99 -2.43
N LYS A 125 -14.32 -1.89 -1.98
CA LYS A 125 -15.69 -1.93 -1.41
C LYS A 125 -16.76 -2.33 -2.43
N ALA A 126 -16.50 -2.12 -3.73
CA ALA A 126 -17.38 -2.57 -4.82
C ALA A 126 -17.15 -4.04 -5.23
N LEU A 127 -16.11 -4.70 -4.69
CA LEU A 127 -15.66 -6.01 -5.15
C LEU A 127 -16.26 -7.15 -4.30
N PRO A 128 -16.81 -8.21 -4.91
CA PRO A 128 -17.19 -9.41 -4.16
C PRO A 128 -15.95 -10.06 -3.51
N ALA A 129 -16.01 -10.38 -2.22
CA ALA A 129 -14.87 -10.95 -1.48
C ALA A 129 -14.24 -12.16 -2.19
N ALA A 130 -15.06 -13.11 -2.65
CA ALA A 130 -14.61 -14.30 -3.39
C ALA A 130 -13.94 -14.01 -4.76
N LEU A 131 -13.98 -12.76 -5.26
CA LEU A 131 -13.22 -12.27 -6.40
C LEU A 131 -11.93 -11.55 -5.94
N ALA A 132 -11.95 -10.83 -4.82
CA ALA A 132 -10.74 -10.31 -4.17
C ALA A 132 -9.77 -11.46 -3.81
N ASP A 133 -10.30 -12.54 -3.21
CA ASP A 133 -9.58 -13.77 -2.88
C ASP A 133 -8.91 -14.37 -4.13
N HIS A 134 -9.64 -14.40 -5.24
CA HIS A 134 -9.14 -14.89 -6.52
C HIS A 134 -8.02 -13.99 -7.05
N GLN A 135 -8.22 -12.66 -7.05
CA GLN A 135 -7.23 -11.69 -7.52
C GLN A 135 -5.92 -11.70 -6.69
N ARG A 136 -5.96 -11.99 -5.38
CA ARG A 136 -4.74 -12.22 -4.57
C ARG A 136 -3.95 -13.43 -5.08
N LEU A 137 -4.60 -14.54 -5.37
CA LEU A 137 -3.96 -15.73 -5.91
C LEU A 137 -3.34 -15.47 -7.30
N LEU A 138 -3.94 -14.60 -8.12
CA LEU A 138 -3.39 -14.20 -9.41
C LEU A 138 -2.21 -13.22 -9.26
N ALA A 139 -2.27 -12.28 -8.32
CA ALA A 139 -1.15 -11.38 -8.01
C ALA A 139 0.05 -12.13 -7.47
N GLN A 140 -0.15 -13.10 -6.58
CA GLN A 140 0.94 -13.94 -6.09
C GLN A 140 1.56 -14.74 -7.24
N LYS A 141 0.77 -15.45 -8.06
CA LYS A 141 1.29 -16.18 -9.24
C LYS A 141 2.11 -15.31 -10.19
N PHE A 142 1.68 -14.06 -10.42
CA PHE A 142 2.43 -13.13 -11.26
C PHE A 142 3.75 -12.68 -10.61
N GLN A 143 3.75 -12.38 -9.30
CA GLN A 143 4.97 -12.01 -8.58
C GLN A 143 5.95 -13.18 -8.41
N ASP A 144 5.45 -14.41 -8.25
CA ASP A 144 6.26 -15.63 -8.24
C ASP A 144 6.92 -15.83 -9.62
N ALA A 145 6.17 -15.75 -10.73
CA ALA A 145 6.73 -15.86 -12.08
C ALA A 145 7.72 -14.73 -12.43
N LEU A 146 7.43 -13.49 -12.00
CA LEU A 146 8.34 -12.34 -12.13
C LEU A 146 9.61 -12.55 -11.30
N HIS A 147 9.50 -13.15 -10.11
CA HIS A 147 10.64 -13.48 -9.28
C HIS A 147 11.55 -14.48 -10.00
N GLU A 148 10.99 -15.58 -10.51
CA GLU A 148 11.73 -16.62 -11.25
C GLU A 148 12.47 -16.05 -12.46
N LYS A 149 11.79 -15.29 -13.33
CA LYS A 149 12.42 -14.64 -14.50
C LYS A 149 13.49 -13.62 -14.09
N ALA A 150 13.37 -13.01 -12.91
CA ALA A 150 14.33 -12.09 -12.34
C ALA A 150 15.27 -12.74 -11.30
N LEU A 151 15.44 -14.07 -11.28
CA LEU A 151 16.34 -14.75 -10.32
C LEU A 151 17.81 -14.37 -10.52
N HIS A 152 18.20 -13.96 -11.73
CA HIS A 152 19.54 -13.44 -12.03
C HIS A 152 19.78 -12.00 -11.51
N THR A 153 19.12 -11.60 -10.41
CA THR A 153 19.41 -10.38 -9.63
C THR A 153 20.14 -10.70 -8.34
N ASP A 154 21.05 -9.82 -7.92
CA ASP A 154 21.59 -9.76 -6.55
C ASP A 154 20.55 -9.32 -5.49
N PHE A 155 19.26 -9.30 -5.86
CA PHE A 155 18.12 -8.89 -5.06
C PHE A 155 17.23 -10.09 -4.74
N ASP A 156 17.53 -10.75 -3.62
CA ASP A 156 16.61 -11.70 -2.97
C ASP A 156 15.23 -11.06 -2.77
N GLY A 157 14.18 -11.81 -3.10
CA GLY A 157 12.90 -11.33 -3.63
C GLY A 157 12.04 -10.47 -2.70
N SER A 158 12.45 -10.25 -1.46
CA SER A 158 11.74 -9.42 -0.49
C SER A 158 12.55 -8.25 0.07
N ASN A 159 13.85 -8.18 -0.25
CA ASN A 159 14.84 -7.40 0.46
C ASN A 159 15.41 -6.22 -0.37
N PRO A 160 15.02 -4.97 -0.09
CA PRO A 160 15.61 -3.78 -0.72
C PRO A 160 17.05 -3.45 -0.23
N TYR A 161 17.58 -4.20 0.75
CA TYR A 161 18.84 -3.87 1.39
C TYR A 161 20.05 -3.86 0.44
N PRO A 162 20.25 -4.78 -0.52
CA PRO A 162 21.44 -4.72 -1.38
C PRO A 162 21.48 -3.44 -2.25
N TYR A 163 20.33 -3.02 -2.79
CA TYR A 163 20.18 -1.74 -3.51
C TYR A 163 20.46 -0.54 -2.58
N SER A 164 19.88 -0.58 -1.37
CA SER A 164 20.07 0.45 -0.35
C SER A 164 21.51 0.49 0.21
N ALA A 165 22.23 -0.63 0.17
CA ALA A 165 23.59 -0.77 0.68
C ALA A 165 24.61 -0.22 -0.30
N HIS A 166 24.42 -0.39 -1.62
CA HIS A 166 25.24 0.27 -2.63
C HIS A 166 25.11 1.80 -2.52
N LEU A 167 23.89 2.31 -2.32
CA LEU A 167 23.64 3.75 -2.04
C LEU A 167 24.21 4.22 -0.68
N ARG A 168 24.52 3.30 0.23
CA ARG A 168 25.19 3.57 1.52
C ARG A 168 26.68 3.23 1.52
N GLY A 169 27.24 2.83 0.38
CA GLY A 169 28.65 2.44 0.22
C GLY A 169 29.65 3.57 0.48
N GLY A 170 29.18 4.82 0.50
CA GLY A 170 29.90 5.98 1.00
C GLY A 170 29.18 6.64 2.16
N ARG A 171 29.40 6.15 3.39
CA ARG A 171 29.28 7.00 4.58
C ARG A 171 30.66 7.60 4.88
N PRO A 172 30.91 8.89 4.59
CA PRO A 172 31.99 9.58 5.28
C PRO A 172 31.66 9.62 6.78
N GLU A 173 32.68 9.45 7.61
CA GLU A 173 32.58 9.79 9.02
C GLU A 173 32.47 11.32 9.15
N GLN A 174 31.58 11.79 10.04
CA GLN A 174 31.52 13.18 10.53
C GLN A 174 31.71 14.29 9.48
N ALA A 175 30.71 14.51 8.62
CA ALA A 175 30.62 15.71 7.82
C ALA A 175 29.54 16.66 8.37
N ASP A 176 29.90 17.93 8.59
CA ASP A 176 28.98 19.04 8.88
C ASP A 176 28.19 19.38 7.60
N HIS A 177 27.21 18.55 7.29
CA HIS A 177 26.29 18.79 6.19
C HIS A 177 25.20 19.77 6.63
N GLU A 178 25.05 20.87 5.88
CA GLU A 178 23.84 21.70 5.95
C GLU A 178 22.59 20.81 5.81
N PRO A 179 21.49 21.12 6.53
CA PRO A 179 20.27 20.34 6.44
C PRO A 179 19.76 20.30 4.99
N PHE A 180 19.75 19.11 4.40
CA PHE A 180 19.31 18.89 3.02
C PHE A 180 17.95 19.56 2.77
N ARG A 181 17.95 20.61 1.95
CA ARG A 181 16.74 21.36 1.62
C ARG A 181 15.76 20.44 0.89
N GLU A 182 14.70 20.03 1.58
CA GLU A 182 13.69 19.10 1.07
C GLU A 182 12.86 19.73 -0.07
N THR A 183 13.37 19.62 -1.31
CA THR A 183 12.75 20.23 -2.49
C THR A 183 11.37 19.66 -2.82
N MET A 184 11.12 18.39 -2.45
CA MET A 184 9.88 17.67 -2.77
C MET A 184 8.90 17.55 -1.59
N GLY A 185 9.08 18.26 -0.47
CA GLY A 185 8.17 18.20 0.68
C GLY A 185 6.73 18.68 0.39
N HIS A 186 6.49 19.28 -0.79
CA HIS A 186 5.18 19.65 -1.30
C HIS A 186 4.50 18.55 -2.15
N VAL A 187 5.25 17.51 -2.56
CA VAL A 187 4.75 16.38 -3.35
C VAL A 187 4.11 15.37 -2.40
N PRO A 188 2.87 14.90 -2.63
CA PRO A 188 2.23 13.89 -1.78
C PRO A 188 2.76 12.48 -2.10
N PHE A 189 4.08 12.28 -1.91
CA PHE A 189 4.80 11.05 -2.21
C PHE A 189 4.20 9.85 -1.47
N LEU A 190 3.95 10.00 -0.16
CA LEU A 190 3.35 8.96 0.66
C LEU A 190 1.87 8.76 0.32
N VAL A 191 1.52 7.53 -0.02
CA VAL A 191 0.13 7.07 -0.10
C VAL A 191 -0.34 6.74 1.31
N ASN A 192 -1.04 7.69 1.92
CA ASN A 192 -1.37 7.67 3.34
C ASN A 192 -2.63 6.86 3.64
N PHE A 193 -2.47 5.55 3.84
CA PHE A 193 -3.53 4.66 4.31
C PHE A 193 -3.78 4.84 5.80
N ARG A 194 -4.45 5.95 6.14
CA ARG A 194 -5.07 6.20 7.43
C ARG A 194 -6.20 5.15 7.65
N CYS A 195 -6.24 4.56 8.84
CA CYS A 195 -6.90 3.34 9.32
C CYS A 195 -8.19 3.63 10.17
N PRO A 196 -8.96 2.57 10.57
CA PRO A 196 -9.93 2.49 11.70
C PRO A 196 -9.51 3.07 13.07
N GLU A 197 -9.37 2.38 14.25
CA GLU A 197 -9.84 2.66 15.68
C GLU A 197 -9.19 3.53 16.90
N GLU A 198 -8.33 4.60 16.84
CA GLU A 198 -7.53 5.19 17.98
C GLU A 198 -6.96 6.67 17.97
N LEU A 199 -6.81 7.48 16.89
CA LEU A 199 -6.22 8.87 16.91
C LEU A 199 -6.99 9.77 17.88
N VAL A 200 -8.30 9.54 17.88
CA VAL A 200 -9.29 9.98 18.87
C VAL A 200 -8.81 9.63 20.29
N LYS A 201 -8.61 8.34 20.62
CA LYS A 201 -8.07 7.87 21.92
C LYS A 201 -6.74 8.50 22.31
N ARG A 202 -5.82 8.70 21.38
CA ARG A 202 -4.52 9.35 21.66
C ARG A 202 -4.68 10.85 21.93
N THR A 203 -5.68 11.48 21.34
CA THR A 203 -6.06 12.88 21.63
C THR A 203 -6.79 12.98 22.97
N GLU A 204 -7.70 12.04 23.26
CA GLU A 204 -8.43 11.92 24.52
C GLU A 204 -7.47 11.76 25.71
N LEU A 205 -6.55 10.78 25.66
CA LEU A 205 -5.53 10.56 26.70
C LEU A 205 -4.62 11.79 26.93
N LEU A 206 -4.32 12.57 25.88
CA LEU A 206 -3.55 13.82 26.01
C LEU A 206 -4.36 14.98 26.61
N LEU A 207 -5.68 14.98 26.46
CA LEU A 207 -6.58 15.94 27.10
C LEU A 207 -6.83 15.56 28.57
N GLU A 208 -7.05 14.28 28.86
CA GLU A 208 -7.17 13.72 30.22
C GLU A 208 -5.89 13.97 31.04
N GLY A 209 -4.72 13.67 30.49
CA GLY A 209 -3.44 13.94 31.14
C GLY A 209 -3.23 15.43 31.45
N ARG A 210 -3.62 16.32 30.53
CA ARG A 210 -3.57 17.78 30.75
C ARG A 210 -4.58 18.27 31.79
N ALA A 211 -5.76 17.64 31.89
CA ALA A 211 -6.75 17.94 32.93
C ALA A 211 -6.26 17.51 34.32
N ALA A 212 -5.61 16.33 34.41
CA ALA A 212 -4.98 15.86 35.64
C ALA A 212 -3.89 16.84 36.12
N SER A 213 -2.90 17.17 35.27
CA SER A 213 -1.79 18.07 35.67
C SER A 213 -2.26 19.47 36.10
N ARG A 214 -3.29 20.02 35.43
CA ARG A 214 -3.88 21.32 35.83
C ARG A 214 -4.57 21.25 37.20
N THR A 215 -5.25 20.13 37.49
CA THR A 215 -5.89 19.91 38.80
C THR A 215 -4.84 19.83 39.91
N THR A 216 -3.72 19.13 39.68
CA THR A 216 -2.62 19.06 40.66
C THR A 216 -1.98 20.43 40.93
N GLN A 217 -1.72 21.23 39.88
CA GLN A 217 -1.16 22.57 40.05
C GLN A 217 -2.14 23.53 40.75
N GLY A 218 -3.44 23.44 40.47
CA GLY A 218 -4.48 24.25 41.11
C GLY A 218 -4.71 23.94 42.60
N LEU A 219 -4.35 22.74 43.06
CA LEU A 219 -4.34 22.36 44.47
C LEU A 219 -3.11 22.90 45.21
N VAL A 220 -1.91 22.72 44.63
CA VAL A 220 -0.66 23.22 45.23
C VAL A 220 -0.66 24.76 45.38
N SER A 221 -1.30 25.49 44.47
CA SER A 221 -1.48 26.96 44.59
C SER A 221 -2.61 27.40 45.55
N ARG A 222 -3.07 26.53 46.45
CA ARG A 222 -4.06 26.85 47.51
C ARG A 222 -3.63 26.49 48.94
N GLU A 223 -2.43 25.93 49.10
CA GLU A 223 -1.85 25.56 50.41
C GLU A 223 -0.53 26.30 50.69
N ALA A 224 -0.38 27.50 50.13
CA ALA A 224 0.76 28.41 50.27
C ALA A 224 0.29 29.87 50.42
#